data_AF-A0A1B6I9D1-F1
#
_entry.id   AF-A0A1B6I9D1-F1
#
_cell.length_a   1.000
_cell.length_b   1.000
_cell.length_c   1.000
_cell.angle_alpha   90.00
_cell.angle_beta   90.00
_cell.angle_gamma   90.00
#
_symmetry.space_group_name_H-M   'P 1'
#
loop_
_entity.id
_entity.type
_entity.pdbx_description
1 polymer ?
#
loop_
_entity_poly.entity_id
_entity_poly.type
_entity_poly.pdbx_seq_one_letter_code
_entity_poly.pdbx_strand_id
1 'polypeptide(L)'
;RVYCIKAFDLHPADPNGKADPYIEVATPSNVVSDKLNYVPNQLNPVFGRCLEIAATFPVDTMLAIRVMDWDRLTKHDLIGETIIDLENRFYSKHRGTCGLASKYSTSGCNSWRDVEKPTEILERLCNTYNLPLPQYYSKSVLVACKEF
;
A
#
# COMPACT_ATOMS: atom_id res chain seq x y z
N ARG A 1 0.14 -0.16 -4.34
CA ARG A 1 1.11 0.56 -3.49
C ARG A 1 1.08 -0.03 -2.09
N VAL A 2 2.24 -0.28 -1.50
CA VAL A 2 2.39 -0.81 -0.14
C VAL A 2 3.20 0.20 0.67
N TYR A 3 2.60 0.75 1.72
CA TYR A 3 3.26 1.71 2.60
C TYR A 3 3.76 0.99 3.85
N CYS A 4 5.08 0.84 3.97
CA CYS A 4 5.74 0.22 5.12
C CYS A 4 6.36 1.31 5.98
N ILE A 5 5.75 1.59 7.13
CA ILE A 5 6.12 2.74 7.97
C ILE A 5 7.21 2.37 8.96
N LYS A 6 6.97 1.34 9.77
CA LYS A 6 7.87 0.88 10.84
C LYS A 6 7.57 -0.56 11.24
N ALA A 7 8.53 -1.21 11.88
CA ALA A 7 8.35 -2.46 12.59
C ALA A 7 8.79 -2.31 14.05
N PHE A 8 8.40 -3.28 14.88
CA PHE A 8 8.71 -3.30 16.30
C PHE A 8 9.18 -4.69 16.72
N ASP A 9 10.10 -4.72 17.68
CA ASP A 9 10.58 -5.94 18.34
C ASP A 9 10.91 -7.08 17.35
N LEU A 10 11.64 -6.74 16.28
CA LEU A 10 12.11 -7.74 15.31
C LEU A 10 13.00 -8.77 16.01
N HIS A 11 12.92 -10.02 15.53
CA HIS A 11 13.82 -11.06 15.97
C HIS A 11 15.27 -10.69 15.61
N PRO A 12 16.22 -10.74 16.55
CA PRO A 12 17.64 -10.60 16.23
C PRO A 12 18.08 -11.66 15.23
N ALA A 13 18.76 -11.24 14.17
CA ALA A 13 19.29 -12.12 13.13
C ALA A 13 20.84 -12.12 13.12
N ASP A 14 21.45 -11.06 13.66
CA ASP A 14 22.90 -10.91 13.75
C ASP A 14 23.51 -11.40 15.09
N PRO A 15 24.81 -11.80 15.10
CA PRO A 15 25.53 -12.17 16.31
C PRO A 15 25.61 -11.08 17.40
N ASN A 16 25.46 -9.82 17.02
CA ASN A 16 25.45 -8.68 17.95
C ASN A 16 24.09 -8.49 18.66
N GLY A 17 23.11 -9.37 18.38
CA GLY A 17 21.76 -9.27 18.91
C GLY A 17 20.91 -8.19 18.24
N LYS A 18 21.25 -7.79 17.01
CA LYS A 18 20.50 -6.84 16.17
C LYS A 18 20.11 -7.49 14.84
N ALA A 19 19.69 -6.66 13.91
CA ALA A 19 19.37 -6.99 12.53
C ALA A 19 19.61 -5.71 11.70
N ASP A 20 19.82 -5.87 10.40
CA ASP A 20 19.90 -4.85 9.36
C ASP A 20 18.64 -4.94 8.46
N PRO A 21 17.42 -4.68 8.98
CA PRO A 21 16.18 -5.00 8.27
C PRO A 21 15.94 -4.16 7.01
N TYR A 22 15.37 -4.80 5.99
CA TYR A 22 14.76 -4.17 4.82
C TYR A 22 13.43 -4.85 4.45
N ILE A 23 12.66 -4.21 3.56
CA ILE A 23 11.35 -4.71 3.11
C ILE A 23 11.43 -5.31 1.72
N GLU A 24 10.76 -6.45 1.55
CA GLU A 24 10.42 -7.00 0.24
C GLU A 24 8.90 -7.20 0.16
N VAL A 25 8.32 -6.84 -0.98
CA VAL A 25 6.91 -7.13 -1.29
C VAL A 25 6.84 -7.99 -2.53
N ALA A 26 5.98 -9.01 -2.51
CA ALA A 26 5.86 -9.97 -3.60
C ALA A 26 4.42 -10.35 -3.88
N THR A 27 4.10 -10.53 -5.15
CA THR A 27 2.96 -11.28 -5.65
C THR A 27 3.48 -12.56 -6.33
N PRO A 28 2.62 -13.51 -6.75
CA PRO A 28 3.06 -14.65 -7.55
C PRO A 28 3.88 -14.26 -8.79
N SER A 29 3.55 -13.12 -9.41
CA SER A 29 4.18 -12.68 -10.66
C SER A 29 5.33 -11.68 -10.49
N ASN A 30 5.39 -10.96 -9.37
CA ASN A 30 6.29 -9.82 -9.20
C ASN A 30 6.96 -9.80 -7.83
N VAL A 31 8.20 -9.30 -7.75
CA VAL A 31 8.91 -9.05 -6.49
C VAL A 31 9.54 -7.66 -6.56
N VAL A 32 9.34 -6.87 -5.52
CA VAL A 32 9.94 -5.54 -5.36
C VAL A 32 10.66 -5.50 -4.02
N SER A 33 11.97 -5.27 -4.07
CA SER A 33 12.85 -5.28 -2.90
C SER A 33 13.40 -3.89 -2.65
N ASP A 34 13.35 -3.45 -1.39
CA ASP A 34 13.95 -2.20 -0.94
C ASP A 34 15.32 -2.42 -0.26
N LYS A 35 16.00 -3.51 -0.63
CA LYS A 35 17.26 -3.98 -0.03
C LYS A 35 18.34 -2.92 0.12
N LEU A 36 18.45 -1.98 -0.84
CA LEU A 36 19.46 -0.92 -0.78
C LEU A 36 19.18 0.14 0.31
N ASN A 37 17.98 0.12 0.90
CA ASN A 37 17.54 1.02 1.95
C ASN A 37 17.34 0.28 3.29
N TYR A 38 18.15 -0.74 3.55
CA TYR A 38 18.16 -1.42 4.85
C TYR A 38 18.48 -0.44 5.99
N VAL A 39 17.97 -0.74 7.17
CA VAL A 39 18.17 0.08 8.38
C VAL A 39 19.14 -0.64 9.30
N PRO A 40 20.39 -0.17 9.46
CA PRO A 40 21.40 -0.94 10.18
C PRO A 40 21.15 -1.04 11.69
N ASN A 41 21.48 -2.20 12.26
CA ASN A 41 21.54 -2.52 13.69
C ASN A 41 20.28 -2.14 14.48
N GLN A 42 19.09 -2.43 13.94
CA GLN A 42 17.82 -1.94 14.47
C GLN A 42 16.73 -3.03 14.53
N LEU A 43 16.17 -3.22 15.73
CA LEU A 43 15.03 -4.12 15.95
C LEU A 43 13.67 -3.41 15.89
N ASN A 44 13.67 -2.07 15.91
CA ASN A 44 12.49 -1.22 15.82
C ASN A 44 12.64 -0.21 14.67
N PRO A 45 12.79 -0.66 13.41
CA PRO A 45 13.13 0.22 12.30
C PRO A 45 11.97 1.12 11.91
N VAL A 46 12.28 2.37 11.57
CA VAL A 46 11.38 3.26 10.85
C VAL A 46 11.81 3.26 9.39
N PHE A 47 11.02 2.61 8.54
CA PHE A 47 11.28 2.51 7.11
C PHE A 47 10.79 3.78 6.38
N GLY A 48 9.53 4.16 6.60
CA GLY A 48 8.90 5.29 5.89
C GLY A 48 8.85 5.11 4.37
N ARG A 49 8.65 3.89 3.88
CA ARG A 49 8.79 3.52 2.45
C ARG A 49 7.45 3.28 1.78
N CYS A 50 7.39 3.59 0.48
CA CYS A 50 6.29 3.23 -0.41
C CYS A 50 6.84 2.35 -1.53
N LEU A 51 6.43 1.08 -1.56
CA LEU A 51 6.77 0.16 -2.62
C LEU A 51 5.61 0.09 -3.62
N GLU A 52 5.92 0.21 -4.91
CA GLU A 52 4.95 0.07 -5.99
C GLU A 52 5.13 -1.29 -6.66
N ILE A 53 4.07 -2.09 -6.70
CA ILE A 53 4.04 -3.41 -7.32
C ILE A 53 2.76 -3.52 -8.14
N ALA A 54 2.89 -4.03 -9.36
CA ALA A 54 1.77 -4.34 -10.23
C ALA A 54 1.17 -5.70 -9.84
N ALA A 55 -0.16 -5.80 -9.87
CA ALA A 55 -0.88 -7.04 -9.59
C ALA A 55 -1.99 -7.20 -10.64
N THR A 56 -2.12 -8.41 -11.19
CA THR A 56 -3.14 -8.76 -12.18
C THR A 56 -4.03 -9.86 -11.64
N PHE A 57 -5.33 -9.59 -11.49
CA PHE A 57 -6.30 -10.59 -11.07
C PHE A 57 -6.76 -11.46 -12.25
N PRO A 58 -7.03 -12.78 -12.03
CA PRO A 58 -7.03 -13.48 -10.74
C PRO A 58 -5.68 -14.12 -10.36
N VAL A 59 -4.58 -13.81 -11.06
CA VAL A 59 -3.28 -14.45 -10.82
C VAL A 59 -2.63 -13.96 -9.52
N ASP A 60 -2.58 -12.65 -9.32
CA ASP A 60 -1.92 -12.01 -8.19
C ASP A 60 -2.89 -11.75 -7.03
N THR A 61 -3.50 -12.80 -6.49
CA THR A 61 -4.46 -12.68 -5.38
C THR A 61 -3.80 -12.50 -4.01
N MET A 62 -2.55 -12.92 -3.85
CA MET A 62 -1.82 -12.89 -2.57
C MET A 62 -0.65 -11.93 -2.65
N LEU A 63 -0.59 -10.98 -1.72
CA LEU A 63 0.54 -10.08 -1.50
C LEU A 63 1.32 -10.53 -0.25
N ALA A 64 2.55 -10.99 -0.43
CA ALA A 64 3.48 -11.19 0.66
C ALA A 64 4.21 -9.89 0.98
N ILE A 65 4.32 -9.57 2.27
CA ILE A 65 5.17 -8.51 2.81
C ILE A 65 6.17 -9.19 3.74
N ARG A 66 7.46 -9.04 3.42
CA ARG A 66 8.58 -9.67 4.12
C ARG A 66 9.46 -8.61 4.74
N VAL A 67 9.89 -8.88 5.97
CA VAL A 67 11.02 -8.20 6.60
C VAL A 67 12.20 -9.15 6.50
N MET A 68 13.24 -8.70 5.81
CA MET A 68 14.46 -9.46 5.53
C MET A 68 15.62 -8.82 6.27
N ASP A 69 16.62 -9.61 6.63
CA ASP A 69 17.88 -9.15 7.21
C ASP A 69 18.94 -8.95 6.12
N TRP A 70 19.69 -7.84 6.20
CA TRP A 70 20.78 -7.58 5.26
C TRP A 70 22.08 -8.19 5.76
N ASP A 71 22.57 -9.20 5.04
CA ASP A 71 23.87 -9.82 5.32
C ASP A 71 24.93 -9.41 4.31
N ARG A 72 26.11 -9.03 4.78
CA ARG A 72 27.22 -8.66 3.89
C ARG A 72 27.87 -9.86 3.21
N LEU A 73 27.99 -10.98 3.92
CA LEU A 73 28.82 -12.13 3.53
C LEU A 73 28.02 -13.41 3.30
N THR A 74 26.83 -13.50 3.89
CA THR A 74 25.95 -14.67 3.86
C THR A 74 24.70 -14.40 3.04
N LYS A 75 23.86 -15.43 2.90
CA LYS A 75 22.52 -15.24 2.36
C LYS A 75 21.70 -14.46 3.40
N HIS A 76 20.91 -13.53 2.90
CA HIS A 76 19.97 -12.71 3.66
C HIS A 76 18.89 -13.57 4.30
N ASP A 77 18.65 -13.35 5.58
CA ASP A 77 17.68 -14.10 6.36
C ASP A 77 16.27 -13.48 6.32
N LEU A 78 15.25 -14.34 6.35
CA LEU A 78 13.86 -13.89 6.53
C LEU A 78 13.60 -13.71 8.02
N ILE A 79 13.32 -12.49 8.46
CA ILE A 79 12.93 -12.21 9.85
C ILE A 79 11.45 -12.55 10.05
N GLY A 80 10.59 -12.18 9.09
CA GLY A 80 9.17 -12.47 9.17
C GLY A 80 8.39 -12.12 7.90
N GLU A 81 7.24 -12.76 7.74
CA GLU A 81 6.34 -12.58 6.59
C GLU A 81 4.89 -12.46 7.04
N THR A 82 4.12 -11.64 6.32
CA THR A 82 2.65 -11.69 6.34
C THR A 82 2.10 -11.74 4.93
N ILE A 83 0.93 -12.36 4.77
CA ILE A 83 0.26 -12.52 3.47
C ILE A 83 -1.10 -11.82 3.54
N ILE A 84 -1.37 -11.01 2.53
CA ILE A 84 -2.56 -10.18 2.38
C ILE A 84 -3.29 -10.65 1.13
N ASP A 85 -4.50 -11.16 1.30
CA ASP A 85 -5.43 -11.38 0.19
C ASP A 85 -5.84 -10.02 -0.41
N LEU A 86 -5.43 -9.80 -1.66
CA LEU A 86 -5.73 -8.63 -2.46
C LEU A 86 -7.10 -8.73 -3.13
N GLU A 87 -7.58 -9.93 -3.45
CA GLU A 87 -8.84 -10.14 -4.15
C GLU A 87 -10.02 -9.74 -3.26
N ASN A 88 -10.03 -10.23 -2.02
CA ASN A 88 -11.03 -9.86 -1.03
C ASN A 88 -11.03 -8.34 -0.75
N ARG A 89 -9.84 -7.72 -0.71
CA ARG A 89 -9.71 -6.27 -0.53
C ARG A 89 -10.22 -5.48 -1.73
N PHE A 90 -9.93 -5.95 -2.94
CA PHE A 90 -10.29 -5.29 -4.19
C PHE A 90 -11.81 -5.36 -4.43
N TYR A 91 -12.42 -6.53 -4.25
CA TYR A 91 -13.87 -6.72 -4.45
C TYR A 91 -14.73 -6.34 -3.24
N SER A 92 -14.12 -5.90 -2.13
CA SER A 92 -14.88 -5.42 -0.98
C SER A 92 -15.72 -4.20 -1.32
N LYS A 93 -17.02 -4.27 -1.00
CA LYS A 93 -17.95 -3.12 -1.09
C LYS A 93 -17.52 -1.90 -0.26
N HIS A 94 -16.65 -2.12 0.73
CA HIS A 94 -16.17 -1.07 1.63
C HIS A 94 -14.92 -0.36 1.10
N ARG A 95 -14.42 -0.72 -0.09
CA ARG A 95 -13.22 -0.14 -0.72
C ARG A 95 -12.05 -0.11 0.27
N GLY A 96 -11.52 -1.30 0.57
CA GLY A 96 -10.44 -1.51 1.54
C GLY A 96 -9.07 -0.99 1.09
N THR A 97 -9.02 0.21 0.52
CA THR A 97 -7.79 0.93 0.16
C THR A 97 -7.30 1.77 1.35
N CYS A 98 -6.08 2.31 1.25
CA CYS A 98 -5.58 3.27 2.23
C CYS A 98 -6.60 4.41 2.34
N GLY A 99 -7.11 4.68 3.55
CA GLY A 99 -8.28 5.55 3.75
C GLY A 99 -8.22 6.85 2.94
N LEU A 100 -9.33 7.20 2.30
CA LEU A 100 -9.43 8.42 1.51
C LEU A 100 -9.16 9.64 2.39
N ALA A 101 -8.15 10.43 2.03
CA ALA A 101 -7.85 11.67 2.73
C ALA A 101 -9.05 12.62 2.62
N SER A 102 -9.45 13.25 3.73
CA SER A 102 -10.55 14.23 3.76
C SER A 102 -10.26 15.48 2.94
N LYS A 103 -8.98 15.76 2.70
CA LYS A 103 -8.49 16.81 1.81
C LYS A 103 -7.39 16.21 0.94
N TYR A 104 -7.41 16.54 -0.34
CA TYR A 104 -6.31 16.24 -1.24
C TYR A 104 -5.90 17.50 -2.00
N SER A 105 -4.67 17.50 -2.49
CA SER A 105 -4.13 18.52 -3.38
C SER A 105 -3.70 17.86 -4.68
N THR A 106 -3.63 18.62 -5.76
CA THR A 106 -3.09 18.12 -7.04
C THR A 106 -1.57 17.95 -6.99
N SER A 107 -0.90 18.56 -5.99
CA SER A 107 0.54 18.48 -5.76
C SER A 107 0.87 18.61 -4.27
N GLY A 108 2.12 18.33 -3.90
CA GLY A 108 2.64 18.46 -2.53
C GLY A 108 2.37 17.25 -1.63
N CYS A 109 2.57 17.41 -0.32
CA CYS A 109 2.52 16.31 0.66
C CYS A 109 1.13 15.66 0.80
N ASN A 110 0.08 16.39 0.42
CA ASN A 110 -1.32 15.94 0.40
C ASN A 110 -1.79 15.54 -1.00
N SER A 111 -0.86 15.23 -1.91
CA SER A 111 -1.20 14.75 -3.24
C SER A 111 -2.11 13.51 -3.17
N TRP A 112 -3.05 13.40 -4.10
CA TRP A 112 -3.90 12.23 -4.23
C TRP A 112 -3.07 10.94 -4.36
N ARG A 113 -3.41 9.92 -3.56
CA ARG A 113 -2.60 8.69 -3.41
C ARG A 113 -3.25 7.44 -3.97
N ASP A 114 -4.55 7.51 -4.26
CA ASP A 114 -5.30 6.43 -4.88
C ASP A 114 -4.97 6.34 -6.38
N VAL A 115 -5.17 5.17 -6.97
CA VAL A 115 -4.93 4.93 -8.40
C VAL A 115 -6.05 5.53 -9.25
N GLU A 116 -7.29 5.51 -8.73
CA GLU A 116 -8.46 6.13 -9.37
C GLU A 116 -8.60 7.57 -8.87
N LYS A 117 -8.96 8.52 -9.74
CA LYS A 117 -9.27 9.90 -9.35
C LYS A 117 -10.56 9.96 -8.50
N PRO A 118 -10.73 10.99 -7.66
CA PRO A 118 -11.97 11.22 -6.93
C PRO A 118 -13.22 11.20 -7.82
N THR A 119 -13.12 11.75 -9.04
CA THR A 119 -14.21 11.80 -10.02
C THR A 119 -14.59 10.41 -10.55
N GLU A 120 -13.59 9.57 -10.82
CA GLU A 120 -13.78 8.19 -11.32
C GLU A 120 -14.40 7.33 -10.22
N ILE A 121 -13.97 7.51 -8.97
CA ILE A 121 -14.54 6.83 -7.80
C ILE A 121 -16.01 7.22 -7.62
N LEU A 122 -16.32 8.52 -7.70
CA LEU A 122 -17.68 9.01 -7.53
C LEU A 122 -18.61 8.48 -8.62
N GLU A 123 -18.16 8.51 -9.88
CA GLU A 123 -18.90 7.94 -11.01
C GLU A 123 -19.16 6.44 -10.83
N ARG A 124 -18.14 5.66 -10.45
CA ARG A 124 -18.28 4.24 -10.16
C ARG A 124 -19.29 3.98 -9.03
N LEU A 125 -19.27 4.80 -7.99
CA LEU A 125 -20.23 4.70 -6.88
C LEU A 125 -21.66 5.00 -7.37
N CYS A 126 -21.87 6.07 -8.15
CA CYS A 126 -23.18 6.37 -8.72
C CYS A 126 -23.71 5.19 -9.54
N ASN A 127 -22.90 4.62 -10.42
CA ASN A 127 -23.27 3.45 -11.22
C ASN A 127 -23.60 2.23 -10.35
N THR A 128 -22.78 1.95 -9.33
CA THR A 128 -22.99 0.81 -8.41
C THR A 128 -24.33 0.90 -7.67
N TYR A 129 -24.74 2.12 -7.31
CA TYR A 129 -26.00 2.38 -6.59
C TYR A 129 -27.16 2.78 -7.51
N ASN A 130 -27.03 2.63 -8.82
CA ASN A 130 -28.04 3.04 -9.82
C ASN A 130 -28.50 4.50 -9.68
N LEU A 131 -27.56 5.40 -9.33
CA LEU A 131 -27.80 6.83 -9.26
C LEU A 131 -27.43 7.51 -10.59
N PRO A 132 -28.01 8.68 -10.91
CA PRO A 132 -27.55 9.50 -12.02
C PRO A 132 -26.07 9.84 -11.90
N LEU A 133 -25.38 9.96 -13.03
CA LEU A 133 -23.99 10.40 -13.08
C LEU A 133 -23.82 11.77 -12.41
N PRO A 134 -22.70 12.01 -11.70
CA PRO A 134 -22.45 13.27 -11.03
C PRO A 134 -22.35 14.42 -12.04
N GLN A 135 -22.95 15.57 -11.71
CA GLN A 135 -22.81 16.80 -12.50
C GLN A 135 -21.85 17.74 -11.79
N TYR A 136 -20.79 18.14 -12.48
CA TYR A 136 -19.73 18.97 -11.92
C TYR A 136 -19.94 20.44 -12.28
N TYR A 137 -19.89 21.30 -11.27
CA TYR A 137 -19.88 22.75 -11.41
C TYR A 137 -18.54 23.30 -10.89
N SER A 138 -18.32 24.61 -11.05
CA SER A 138 -17.03 25.24 -10.70
C SER A 138 -16.60 25.05 -9.24
N LYS A 139 -17.55 24.89 -8.30
CA LYS A 139 -17.30 24.80 -6.85
C LYS A 139 -18.14 23.73 -6.15
N SER A 140 -18.90 22.95 -6.88
CA SER A 140 -19.86 22.01 -6.31
C SER A 140 -20.08 20.82 -7.23
N VAL A 141 -20.63 19.75 -6.65
CA VAL A 141 -21.05 18.56 -7.38
C VAL A 141 -22.47 18.17 -7.01
N LEU A 142 -23.32 17.93 -8.01
CA LEU A 142 -24.68 17.44 -7.83
C LEU A 142 -24.72 15.92 -7.97
N VAL A 143 -25.20 15.25 -6.93
CA VAL A 143 -25.35 13.78 -6.84
C VAL A 143 -26.74 13.47 -6.30
N ALA A 144 -27.53 12.68 -7.04
CA ALA A 144 -28.87 12.23 -6.62
C ALA A 144 -29.76 13.37 -6.06
N CYS A 145 -29.80 14.50 -6.76
CA CYS A 145 -30.56 15.70 -6.39
C CYS A 145 -30.05 16.45 -5.14
N LYS A 146 -28.83 16.16 -4.67
CA LYS A 146 -28.16 16.87 -3.59
C LYS A 146 -26.84 17.47 -4.06
N GLU A 147 -26.64 18.76 -3.80
CA GLU A 147 -25.41 19.49 -4.10
C GLU A 147 -24.45 19.43 -2.90
N PHE A 148 -23.16 19.22 -3.17
CA PHE A 148 -22.07 19.14 -2.21
C PHE A 148 -20.96 20.13 -2.55
#